data_AF-A0A558A113-F1
#
_entry.id   AF-A0A558A113-F1
#
_cell.length_a   1.000
_cell.length_b   1.000
_cell.length_c   1.000
_cell.angle_alpha   90.00
_cell.angle_beta   90.00
_cell.angle_gamma   90.00
#
_symmetry.space_group_name_H-M   'P 1'
#
loop_
_entity.id
_entity.type
_entity.pdbx_description
1 polymer ?
#
loop_
_entity_poly.entity_id
_entity_poly.type
_entity_poly.pdbx_seq_one_letter_code
_entity_poly.pdbx_strand_id
1 'polypeptide(L)' 'MPGDLVPTADAAKAIGVDRRTLQRWVSQGRIEPTLTTAGGHHRWDIDDLKRQLREMNRR' A
#
# COMPACT_ATOMS: atom_id res chain seq x y z
N MET A 1 4.57 7.50 17.06
CA MET A 1 4.84 8.33 15.87
C MET A 1 4.22 7.60 14.70
N PRO A 2 3.41 8.22 13.83
CA PRO A 2 3.09 7.55 12.57
C PRO A 2 4.42 7.30 11.87
N GLY A 3 4.75 6.03 11.62
CA GLY A 3 5.92 5.67 10.81
C GLY A 3 5.84 6.42 9.48
N ASP A 4 6.99 6.75 8.90
CA ASP A 4 7.07 7.61 7.71
C ASP A 4 6.12 7.11 6.60
N LEU A 5 4.98 7.79 6.44
CA LEU A 5 3.96 7.41 5.48
C LEU A 5 4.41 7.83 4.07
N VAL A 6 4.68 6.86 3.23
CA VAL A 6 5.19 7.12 1.88
C VAL A 6 4.08 7.16 0.83
N PRO A 7 4.26 7.89 -0.28
CA PRO A 7 3.38 7.82 -1.45
C PRO A 7 3.32 6.43 -2.08
N THR A 8 2.27 6.15 -2.85
CA THR A 8 2.08 4.88 -3.59
C THR A 8 3.27 4.50 -4.48
N ALA A 9 3.98 5.46 -5.06
CA ALA A 9 5.15 5.17 -5.90
C ALA A 9 6.30 4.55 -5.09
N ASP A 10 6.62 5.15 -3.95
CA ASP A 10 7.68 4.67 -3.06
C ASP A 10 7.26 3.35 -2.37
N ALA A 11 5.99 3.23 -2.01
CA ALA A 11 5.43 1.98 -1.49
C ALA A 11 5.57 0.82 -2.48
N ALA A 12 5.19 1.05 -3.74
CA ALA A 12 5.31 0.05 -4.80
C ALA A 12 6.76 -0.37 -5.03
N LYS A 13 7.69 0.61 -5.04
CA LYS A 13 9.14 0.35 -5.13
C LYS A 13 9.65 -0.47 -3.95
N ALA A 14 9.21 -0.17 -2.73
CA ALA A 14 9.63 -0.85 -1.51
C ALA A 14 9.22 -2.34 -1.47
N ILE A 15 8.15 -2.72 -2.18
CA ILE A 15 7.70 -4.13 -2.30
C ILE A 15 8.02 -4.75 -3.66
N GLY A 16 8.75 -4.05 -4.53
CA GLY A 16 9.21 -4.57 -5.83
C GLY A 16 8.11 -4.77 -6.88
N VAL A 17 7.06 -3.94 -6.88
CA VAL A 17 5.97 -4.01 -7.87
C VAL A 17 5.79 -2.68 -8.61
N ASP A 18 5.12 -2.74 -9.76
CA ASP A 18 4.70 -1.53 -10.46
C ASP A 18 3.60 -0.77 -9.68
N ARG A 19 3.61 0.56 -9.77
CA ARG A 19 2.62 1.43 -9.11
C ARG A 19 1.19 1.04 -9.48
N ARG A 20 0.93 0.68 -10.75
CA ARG A 20 -0.39 0.29 -11.24
C ARG A 20 -0.84 -1.05 -10.66
N THR A 21 0.09 -1.96 -10.36
CA THR A 21 -0.20 -3.20 -9.63
C THR A 21 -0.70 -2.90 -8.24
N LEU A 22 0.01 -2.04 -7.49
CA LEU A 22 -0.41 -1.64 -6.14
C LEU A 22 -1.79 -0.95 -6.15
N GLN A 23 -2.02 -0.03 -7.08
CA GLN A 23 -3.31 0.63 -7.26
C GLN A 23 -4.44 -0.36 -7.61
N ARG A 24 -4.16 -1.34 -8.46
CA ARG A 24 -5.14 -2.38 -8.83
C ARG A 24 -5.54 -3.19 -7.61
N TRP A 25 -4.61 -3.57 -6.74
CA TRP A 25 -4.93 -4.31 -5.52
C TRP A 25 -5.81 -3.50 -4.57
N VAL A 26 -5.57 -2.18 -4.44
CA VAL A 26 -6.45 -1.27 -3.69
C VAL A 26 -7.85 -1.23 -4.31
N SER A 27 -7.96 -1.03 -5.64
CA SER A 27 -9.26 -0.99 -6.31
C SER A 27 -10.06 -2.29 -6.21
N GLN A 28 -9.37 -3.41 -5.98
CA GLN A 28 -9.96 -4.73 -5.80
C GLN A 28 -10.26 -5.06 -4.33
N GLY A 29 -9.94 -4.15 -3.40
CA GLY A 29 -10.10 -4.38 -1.96
C GLY A 29 -9.20 -5.49 -1.41
N ARG A 30 -8.08 -5.81 -2.07
CA ARG A 30 -7.14 -6.85 -1.62
C ARG A 30 -6.17 -6.37 -0.55
N ILE A 31 -5.91 -5.07 -0.56
CA ILE A 31 -5.08 -4.34 0.40
C ILE A 31 -5.69 -2.96 0.59
N GLU A 32 -5.35 -2.31 1.70
CA GLU A 32 -5.82 -0.98 2.05
C GLU A 32 -4.66 -0.05 2.40
N PRO A 33 -4.68 1.21 1.95
CA PRO A 33 -3.69 2.20 2.34
C PRO A 33 -3.92 2.62 3.79
N THR A 34 -2.84 2.92 4.52
CA THR A 34 -2.90 3.39 5.92
C THR A 34 -3.67 4.70 6.05
N LEU A 35 -3.54 5.59 5.06
CA LEU A 35 -4.29 6.84 4.99
C LEU A 35 -4.60 7.18 3.54
N THR A 36 -5.80 7.71 3.29
CA THR A 36 -6.14 8.38 2.04
C THR A 36 -6.36 9.86 2.33
N THR A 37 -5.62 10.73 1.65
CA THR A 37 -5.78 12.19 1.82
C THR A 37 -7.11 12.66 1.22
N ALA A 38 -7.56 13.86 1.58
CA ALA A 38 -8.79 14.45 1.02
C ALA A 38 -8.78 14.57 -0.53
N GLY A 39 -7.59 14.61 -1.15
CA GLY A 39 -7.41 14.60 -2.61
C GLY A 39 -7.36 13.20 -3.24
N GLY A 40 -7.58 12.14 -2.47
CA GLY A 40 -7.57 10.76 -2.95
C GLY A 40 -6.18 10.12 -3.06
N HIS A 41 -5.12 10.78 -2.56
CA HIS A 41 -3.77 10.20 -2.58
C HIS A 41 -3.60 9.20 -1.44
N HIS A 42 -3.13 8.00 -1.76
CA HIS A 42 -2.84 6.98 -0.77
C HIS A 42 -1.47 7.18 -0.12
N ARG A 43 -1.42 6.87 1.18
CA ARG A 43 -0.27 6.95 2.05
C ARG A 43 -0.09 5.63 2.78
N TRP A 44 1.15 5.16 2.82
CA TRP A 44 1.48 3.79 3.17
C TRP A 44 2.50 3.73 4.29
N ASP A 45 2.18 2.96 5.32
CA ASP A 45 3.17 2.35 6.18
C ASP A 45 3.71 1.09 5.47
N ILE A 46 5.03 1.00 5.30
CA ILE A 46 5.67 -0.09 4.57
C ILE A 46 5.57 -1.43 5.32
N ASP A 47 5.65 -1.40 6.64
CA ASP A 47 5.60 -2.62 7.45
C ASP A 47 4.18 -3.17 7.50
N ASP A 48 3.18 -2.30 7.58
CA ASP A 48 1.78 -2.67 7.44
C ASP A 48 1.48 -3.22 6.04
N LEU A 49 1.96 -2.56 4.97
CA LEU A 49 1.80 -3.06 3.61
C LEU A 49 2.41 -4.46 3.44
N LYS A 50 3.62 -4.69 3.95
CA LYS A 50 4.25 -6.02 3.95
C LYS A 50 3.44 -7.05 4.76
N ARG A 51 2.80 -6.64 5.86
CA ARG A 51 1.91 -7.50 6.65
C ARG A 51 0.69 -7.92 5.85
N GLN A 52 -0.01 -6.97 5.21
CA GLN A 52 -1.16 -7.26 4.37
C GLN A 52 -0.82 -8.22 3.21
N LEU A 53 0.35 -8.04 2.57
CA LEU A 53 0.80 -8.95 1.49
C LEU A 53 1.02 -10.39 1.99
N ARG A 54 1.56 -10.57 3.20
CA ARG A 54 1.71 -11.90 3.81
C ARG A 54 0.35 -12.55 4.09
N GLU A 55 -0.65 -11.77 4.48
CA GLU A 55 -2.02 -12.24 4.73
C GLU A 55 -2.73 -12.61 3.42
N MET A 56 -2.54 -11.80 2.36
CA MET A 56 -3.08 -12.04 1.02
C MET A 56 -2.58 -13.36 0.42
N ASN A 57 -1.29 -13.69 0.59
CA ASN A 57 -0.69 -14.92 0.03
C ASN A 57 -1.03 -16.20 0.81
N ARG A 58 -1.65 -16.10 1.99
CA ARG A 58 -2.06 -17.26 2.81
C ARG A 58 -3.49 -17.74 2.52
N ARG A 59 -4.23 -17.03 1.66
CA ARG A 59 -5.57 -17.36 1.21
C ARG A 59 -5.54 -17.90 -0.21
#